data_AF-A0A7C9LU90-F1
#
_entry.id   AF-A0A7C9LU90-F1
#
_cell.length_a   1.000
_cell.length_b   1.000
_cell.length_c   1.000
_cell.angle_alpha   90.00
_cell.angle_beta   90.00
_cell.angle_gamma   90.00
#
_symmetry.space_group_name_H-M   'P 1'
#
loop_
_entity.id
_entity.type
_entity.pdbx_description
1 polymer ?
#
loop_
_entity_poly.entity_id
_entity_poly.type
_entity_poly.pdbx_seq_one_letter_code
_entity_poly.pdbx_strand_id
1 'polypeptide(L)'
;MTQVVPAQASSAHYGASGLADICPVLLHNDEQLYRLGQSLAVLFAHQGSSQRVRILILKDDPTNPLALQGDRLMRPGATLGLKAELRHQQHLQARCSAALGADPTPVDLLTRDNQVFELVNGEEQSRVSSAALALAAAIDSASRAPAAKPVSGLGRLFRKPQDDAPLSSDKGAVQRTLEELREAVKGLRVTPFATLTLEWDDVPDLS
;
A
#
# COMPACT_ATOMS: atom_id res chain seq x y z
N MET A 1 -6.96 -27.12 -46.38
CA MET A 1 -6.43 -27.62 -45.09
C MET A 1 -5.59 -26.52 -44.49
N THR A 2 -6.17 -25.74 -43.59
CA THR A 2 -5.53 -24.56 -42.99
C THR A 2 -4.75 -25.04 -41.78
N GLN A 3 -3.41 -25.00 -41.85
CA GLN A 3 -2.56 -25.30 -40.70
C GLN A 3 -2.82 -24.26 -39.62
N VAL A 4 -3.40 -24.70 -38.50
CA VAL A 4 -3.44 -23.93 -37.25
C VAL A 4 -2.04 -24.00 -36.67
N VAL A 5 -1.31 -22.89 -36.76
CA VAL A 5 -0.02 -22.73 -36.08
C VAL A 5 -0.31 -22.69 -34.57
N PRO A 6 0.27 -23.57 -33.76
CA PRO A 6 0.13 -23.48 -32.30
C PRO A 6 0.77 -22.17 -31.85
N ALA A 7 0.02 -21.36 -31.10
CA ALA A 7 0.54 -20.18 -30.46
C ALA A 7 1.68 -20.63 -29.53
N GLN A 8 2.91 -20.24 -29.86
CA GLN A 8 4.04 -20.42 -28.96
C GLN A 8 3.71 -19.71 -27.65
N ALA A 9 3.69 -20.45 -26.55
CA ALA A 9 3.73 -19.89 -25.21
C ALA A 9 5.01 -19.06 -25.13
N SER A 10 4.87 -17.75 -25.29
CA SER A 10 5.96 -16.81 -25.12
C SER A 10 6.27 -16.77 -23.63
N SER A 11 7.20 -17.62 -23.20
CA SER A 11 7.90 -17.49 -21.91
C SER A 11 8.83 -16.27 -21.98
N ALA A 12 8.24 -15.09 -22.18
CA ALA A 12 8.93 -13.85 -21.99
C ALA A 12 9.18 -13.72 -20.49
N HIS A 13 10.44 -13.88 -20.09
CA HIS A 13 10.93 -13.38 -18.80
C HIS A 13 10.73 -11.86 -18.78
N TYR A 14 9.51 -11.41 -18.47
CA TYR A 14 9.24 -10.03 -18.15
C TYR A 14 9.90 -9.73 -16.81
N GLY A 15 11.09 -9.13 -16.88
CA GLY A 15 11.86 -8.75 -15.71
C GLY A 15 11.02 -7.87 -14.77
N ALA A 16 11.23 -8.07 -13.46
CA ALA A 16 10.59 -7.24 -12.44
C ALA A 16 10.93 -5.76 -12.68
N SER A 17 9.90 -4.93 -12.78
CA SER A 17 10.01 -3.49 -12.99
C SER A 17 9.78 -2.75 -11.67
N GLY A 18 10.28 -1.52 -11.52
CA GLY A 18 9.93 -0.69 -10.37
C GLY A 18 8.46 -0.28 -10.43
N LEU A 19 7.74 -0.35 -9.31
CA LEU A 19 6.36 0.14 -9.24
C LEU A 19 6.29 1.63 -9.60
N ALA A 20 7.29 2.39 -9.14
CA ALA A 20 7.48 3.79 -9.45
C ALA A 20 7.60 4.09 -10.95
N ASP A 21 8.21 3.18 -11.71
CA ASP A 21 8.43 3.37 -13.16
C ASP A 21 7.12 3.18 -13.94
N ILE A 22 6.26 2.27 -13.45
CA ILE A 22 4.97 1.95 -14.08
C ILE A 22 3.89 2.94 -13.67
N CYS A 23 3.94 3.44 -12.43
CA CYS A 23 2.96 4.34 -11.84
C CYS A 23 3.64 5.59 -11.24
N PRO A 24 4.27 6.46 -12.06
CA PRO A 24 5.03 7.60 -11.57
C PRO A 24 4.18 8.60 -10.79
N VAL A 25 2.87 8.65 -11.06
CA VAL A 25 1.91 9.52 -10.36
C VAL A 25 1.92 9.31 -8.84
N LEU A 26 2.17 8.08 -8.38
CA LEU A 26 2.26 7.74 -6.95
C LEU A 26 3.37 8.53 -6.24
N LEU A 27 4.46 8.83 -6.93
CA LEU A 27 5.61 9.52 -6.35
C LEU A 27 5.50 11.04 -6.43
N HIS A 28 4.48 11.57 -7.08
CA HIS A 28 4.27 13.02 -7.20
C HIS A 28 3.02 13.51 -6.45
N ASN A 29 2.27 12.59 -5.84
CA ASN A 29 1.05 12.91 -5.10
C ASN A 29 1.02 12.22 -3.74
N ASP A 30 1.23 13.00 -2.68
CA ASP A 30 1.32 12.52 -1.29
C ASP A 30 0.02 11.85 -0.82
N GLU A 31 -1.13 12.34 -1.28
CA GLU A 31 -2.43 11.76 -0.96
C GLU A 31 -2.55 10.34 -1.54
N GLN A 32 -2.14 10.16 -2.80
CA GLN A 32 -2.16 8.86 -3.45
C GLN A 32 -1.12 7.91 -2.85
N LEU A 33 0.08 8.41 -2.56
CA LEU A 33 1.13 7.66 -1.88
C LEU A 33 0.65 7.14 -0.53
N TYR A 34 0.00 8.00 0.26
CA TYR A 34 -0.49 7.64 1.58
C TYR A 34 -1.63 6.62 1.53
N ARG A 35 -2.56 6.76 0.57
CA ARG A 35 -3.63 5.78 0.36
C ARG A 35 -3.08 4.43 -0.07
N LEU A 36 -2.13 4.40 -1.00
CA LEU A 36 -1.44 3.18 -1.38
C LEU A 36 -0.73 2.54 -0.17
N GLY A 37 0.01 3.32 0.61
CA GLY A 37 0.72 2.84 1.80
C GLY A 37 -0.22 2.19 2.81
N GLN A 38 -1.39 2.79 3.07
CA GLN A 38 -2.43 2.19 3.92
C GLN A 38 -2.93 0.86 3.35
N SER A 39 -3.30 0.84 2.07
CA SER A 39 -3.80 -0.37 1.40
C SER A 39 -2.78 -1.51 1.44
N LEU A 40 -1.52 -1.23 1.12
CA LEU A 40 -0.44 -2.21 1.16
C LEU A 40 -0.16 -2.70 2.58
N ALA A 41 -0.12 -1.83 3.58
CA ALA A 41 0.07 -2.24 4.97
C ALA A 41 -1.01 -3.23 5.43
N VAL A 42 -2.26 -3.03 5.02
CA VAL A 42 -3.36 -3.98 5.26
C VAL A 42 -3.08 -5.31 4.55
N LEU A 43 -2.79 -5.28 3.23
CA LEU A 43 -2.55 -6.51 2.46
C LEU A 43 -1.34 -7.30 2.97
N PHE A 44 -0.26 -6.64 3.37
CA PHE A 44 0.92 -7.28 3.95
C PHE A 44 0.63 -7.96 5.30
N ALA A 45 -0.23 -7.38 6.14
CA ALA A 45 -0.68 -8.04 7.37
C ALA A 45 -1.42 -9.36 7.08
N HIS A 46 -2.15 -9.44 5.96
CA HIS A 46 -2.82 -10.66 5.53
C HIS A 46 -1.88 -11.68 4.86
N GLN A 47 -0.83 -11.24 4.15
CA GLN A 47 0.19 -12.16 3.63
C GLN A 47 0.91 -12.93 4.75
N GLY A 48 1.16 -12.29 5.89
CA GLY A 48 1.79 -12.95 7.05
C GLY A 48 0.93 -14.00 7.75
N SER A 49 -0.40 -14.00 7.54
CA SER A 49 -1.35 -14.92 8.20
C SER A 49 -1.85 -16.06 7.30
N SER A 50 -1.74 -15.93 5.97
CA SER A 50 -2.24 -16.91 5.01
C SER A 50 -1.26 -17.11 3.87
N GLN A 51 -0.76 -18.34 3.68
CA GLN A 51 0.36 -18.64 2.77
C GLN A 51 0.07 -18.51 1.26
N ARG A 52 -1.04 -17.88 0.82
CA ARG A 52 -1.42 -17.83 -0.61
C ARG A 52 -2.12 -16.54 -1.04
N VAL A 53 -1.70 -15.40 -0.50
CA VAL A 53 -2.20 -14.08 -0.95
C VAL A 53 -1.21 -13.43 -1.90
N ARG A 54 -1.63 -13.22 -3.16
CA ARG A 54 -0.89 -12.47 -4.18
C ARG A 54 -1.43 -11.04 -4.21
N ILE A 55 -0.56 -10.03 -4.29
CA ILE A 55 -0.99 -8.63 -4.31
C ILE A 55 -0.93 -8.11 -5.75
N LEU A 56 -2.04 -7.58 -6.22
CA LEU A 56 -2.22 -7.06 -7.57
C LEU A 56 -2.34 -5.53 -7.53
N ILE A 57 -1.60 -4.87 -8.41
CA ILE A 57 -1.61 -3.44 -8.65
C ILE A 57 -2.26 -3.22 -10.03
N LEU A 58 -3.30 -2.40 -10.06
CA LEU A 58 -3.93 -1.97 -11.30
C LEU A 58 -3.25 -0.67 -11.76
N LYS A 59 -2.79 -0.62 -13.02
CA LYS A 59 -2.12 0.56 -13.55
C LYS A 59 -2.98 1.82 -13.52
N ASP A 60 -4.26 1.66 -13.84
CA ASP A 60 -5.23 2.76 -13.93
C ASP A 60 -5.79 3.16 -12.55
N ASP A 61 -5.64 2.30 -11.53
CA ASP A 61 -5.95 2.62 -10.14
C ASP A 61 -4.92 2.02 -9.17
N PRO A 62 -3.71 2.59 -9.13
CA PRO A 62 -2.63 2.03 -8.34
C PRO A 62 -2.82 2.28 -6.85
N THR A 63 -3.78 3.10 -6.43
CA THR A 63 -4.03 3.41 -5.01
C THR A 63 -4.88 2.36 -4.30
N ASN A 64 -5.58 1.52 -5.05
CA ASN A 64 -6.46 0.48 -4.56
C ASN A 64 -5.95 -0.91 -5.00
N PRO A 65 -4.80 -1.39 -4.47
CA PRO A 65 -4.33 -2.74 -4.73
C PRO A 65 -5.35 -3.78 -4.27
N LEU A 66 -5.35 -4.92 -4.95
CA LEU A 66 -6.20 -6.06 -4.66
C LEU A 66 -5.36 -7.22 -4.13
N ALA A 67 -5.97 -8.07 -3.31
CA ALA A 67 -5.44 -9.38 -2.98
C ALA A 67 -6.13 -10.44 -3.82
N LEU A 68 -5.36 -11.31 -4.46
CA LEU A 68 -5.86 -12.54 -5.07
C LEU A 68 -5.62 -13.69 -4.09
N GLN A 69 -6.69 -14.34 -3.67
CA GLN A 69 -6.67 -15.51 -2.80
C GLN A 69 -7.42 -16.66 -3.50
N GLY A 70 -6.65 -17.62 -4.04
CA GLY A 70 -7.21 -18.63 -4.93
C GLY A 70 -7.70 -17.98 -6.22
N ASP A 71 -9.01 -18.03 -6.47
CA ASP A 71 -9.72 -17.43 -7.59
C ASP A 71 -10.46 -16.13 -7.23
N ARG A 72 -10.42 -15.72 -5.96
CA ARG A 72 -11.18 -14.57 -5.45
C ARG A 72 -10.31 -13.34 -5.31
N LEU A 73 -10.84 -12.22 -5.77
CA LEU A 73 -10.29 -10.90 -5.52
C LEU A 73 -10.85 -10.31 -4.23
N MET A 74 -9.96 -9.69 -3.47
CA MET A 74 -10.23 -9.15 -2.15
C MET A 74 -9.67 -7.72 -2.06
N ARG A 75 -10.37 -6.85 -1.32
CA ARG A 75 -10.02 -5.44 -1.11
C ARG A 75 -9.58 -5.18 0.33
N PRO A 76 -8.56 -4.32 0.55
CA PRO A 76 -8.15 -3.87 1.88
C PRO A 76 -9.20 -2.99 2.58
N GLY A 77 -10.19 -2.48 1.84
CA GLY A 77 -11.27 -1.64 2.34
C GLY A 77 -10.97 -0.14 2.22
N ALA A 78 -11.64 0.68 3.03
CA ALA A 78 -11.54 2.13 2.93
C ALA A 78 -10.20 2.68 3.46
N THR A 79 -9.63 3.62 2.73
CA THR A 79 -8.45 4.40 3.12
C THR A 79 -8.84 5.82 3.53
N LEU A 80 -8.08 6.41 4.43
CA LEU A 80 -8.23 7.81 4.81
C LEU A 80 -7.36 8.71 3.93
N GLY A 81 -7.84 9.92 3.66
CA GLY A 81 -7.00 10.96 3.08
C GLY A 81 -6.16 11.66 4.14
N LEU A 82 -5.06 12.29 3.74
CA LEU A 82 -4.11 12.97 4.64
C LEU A 82 -4.76 14.03 5.52
N LYS A 83 -5.86 14.63 5.05
CA LYS A 83 -6.60 15.70 5.74
C LYS A 83 -7.85 15.21 6.49
N ALA A 84 -8.07 13.90 6.57
CA ALA A 84 -9.23 13.36 7.28
C ALA A 84 -9.14 13.72 8.77
N GLU A 85 -10.25 14.12 9.38
CA GLU A 85 -10.31 14.48 10.82
C GLU A 85 -10.48 13.24 11.74
N LEU A 86 -10.14 12.04 11.23
CA LEU A 86 -10.26 10.78 11.94
C LEU A 86 -8.92 10.37 12.55
N ARG A 87 -8.93 9.43 13.50
CA ARG A 87 -7.70 8.85 14.05
C ARG A 87 -7.05 7.92 13.03
N HIS A 88 -6.02 8.40 12.36
CA HIS A 88 -5.35 7.69 11.26
C HIS A 88 -4.73 6.38 11.73
N GLN A 89 -4.02 6.40 12.85
CA GLN A 89 -3.32 5.22 13.36
C GLN A 89 -4.31 4.14 13.81
N GLN A 90 -5.36 4.55 14.55
CA GLN A 90 -6.40 3.63 15.00
C GLN A 90 -7.15 3.00 13.83
N HIS A 91 -7.49 3.81 12.81
CA HIS A 91 -8.13 3.32 11.59
C HIS A 91 -7.27 2.27 10.89
N LEU A 92 -5.99 2.58 10.62
CA LEU A 92 -5.11 1.67 9.91
C LEU A 92 -4.91 0.35 10.68
N GLN A 93 -4.67 0.41 11.99
CA GLN A 93 -4.53 -0.78 12.83
C GLN A 93 -5.80 -1.64 12.86
N ALA A 94 -6.97 -1.00 12.94
CA ALA A 94 -8.25 -1.72 12.88
C ALA A 94 -8.44 -2.39 11.50
N ARG A 95 -8.02 -1.74 10.40
CA ARG A 95 -8.08 -2.34 9.06
C ARG A 95 -7.12 -3.51 8.90
N CYS A 96 -5.90 -3.45 9.44
CA CYS A 96 -4.93 -4.54 9.35
C CYS A 96 -5.36 -5.83 10.09
N SER A 97 -6.33 -5.72 11.02
CA SER A 97 -6.88 -6.86 11.77
C SER A 97 -8.27 -7.30 11.30
N ALA A 98 -8.94 -6.48 10.47
CA ALA A 98 -10.25 -6.78 9.92
C ALA A 98 -10.14 -7.74 8.74
N ALA A 99 -11.21 -8.48 8.44
CA ALA A 99 -11.27 -9.27 7.21
C ALA A 99 -11.23 -8.37 5.97
N LEU A 100 -10.57 -8.86 4.91
CA LEU A 100 -10.63 -8.26 3.59
C LEU A 100 -12.05 -8.35 3.02
N GLY A 101 -12.48 -7.34 2.28
CA GLY A 101 -13.77 -7.35 1.58
C GLY A 101 -13.67 -8.10 0.25
N ALA A 102 -14.72 -8.77 -0.20
CA ALA A 102 -14.75 -9.37 -1.53
C ALA A 102 -14.85 -8.28 -2.62
N ASP A 103 -14.09 -8.42 -3.70
CA ASP A 103 -14.28 -7.63 -4.92
C ASP A 103 -15.25 -8.37 -5.85
N PRO A 104 -16.30 -7.71 -6.38
CA PRO A 104 -17.24 -8.35 -7.30
C PRO A 104 -16.65 -8.61 -8.70
N THR A 105 -15.50 -8.03 -9.02
CA THR A 105 -14.86 -8.16 -10.33
C THR A 105 -14.31 -9.57 -10.50
N PRO A 106 -14.62 -10.27 -11.60
CA PRO A 106 -13.95 -11.52 -11.97
C PRO A 106 -12.47 -11.30 -12.31
N VAL A 107 -11.61 -12.25 -11.94
CA VAL A 107 -10.16 -12.18 -12.23
C VAL A 107 -9.87 -12.11 -13.73
N ASP A 108 -10.64 -12.83 -14.56
CA ASP A 108 -10.46 -12.88 -16.01
C ASP A 108 -10.78 -11.56 -16.70
N LEU A 109 -11.57 -10.67 -16.06
CA LEU A 109 -11.80 -9.33 -16.60
C LEU A 109 -10.62 -8.40 -16.32
N LEU A 110 -9.90 -8.59 -15.22
CA LEU A 110 -8.73 -7.77 -14.92
C LEU A 110 -7.58 -8.04 -15.88
N THR A 111 -7.39 -9.28 -16.32
CA THR A 111 -6.22 -9.67 -17.11
C THR A 111 -6.30 -9.33 -18.59
N ARG A 112 -7.49 -8.99 -19.11
CA ARG A 112 -7.70 -8.73 -20.55
C ARG A 112 -6.92 -7.52 -21.08
N ASP A 113 -6.62 -6.55 -20.22
CA ASP A 113 -6.03 -5.28 -20.65
C ASP A 113 -4.51 -5.18 -20.39
N ASN A 114 -3.85 -6.23 -19.89
CA ASN A 114 -2.40 -6.22 -19.55
C ASN A 114 -1.98 -5.06 -18.62
N GLN A 115 -2.90 -4.54 -17.81
CA GLN A 115 -2.65 -3.44 -16.89
C GLN A 115 -2.55 -3.88 -15.43
N VAL A 116 -2.45 -5.18 -15.20
CA VAL A 116 -2.35 -5.77 -13.86
C VAL A 116 -0.92 -6.20 -13.64
N PHE A 117 -0.37 -5.77 -12.51
CA PHE A 117 0.96 -6.14 -12.08
C PHE A 117 0.87 -6.85 -10.74
N GLU A 118 1.62 -7.94 -10.59
CA GLU A 118 1.78 -8.59 -9.31
C GLU A 118 2.97 -8.00 -8.58
N LEU A 119 2.79 -7.71 -7.29
CA LEU A 119 3.86 -7.28 -6.41
C LEU A 119 4.78 -8.46 -6.07
N VAL A 120 6.08 -8.28 -6.30
CA VAL A 120 7.09 -9.27 -5.93
C VAL A 120 7.36 -9.19 -4.43
N ASN A 121 7.40 -10.35 -3.77
CA ASN A 121 7.73 -10.41 -2.36
C ASN A 121 9.19 -10.00 -2.11
N GLY A 122 9.42 -9.16 -1.10
CA GLY A 122 10.73 -8.63 -0.79
C GLY A 122 10.76 -7.79 0.49
N GLU A 123 11.95 -7.35 0.89
CA GLU A 123 12.19 -6.67 2.17
C GLU A 123 11.44 -5.33 2.31
N GLU A 124 11.17 -4.67 1.18
CA GLU A 124 10.47 -3.39 1.10
C GLU A 124 9.04 -3.43 1.65
N GLN A 125 8.39 -4.61 1.70
CA GLN A 125 7.05 -4.75 2.26
C GLN A 125 6.99 -4.33 3.74
N SER A 126 8.02 -4.73 4.49
CA SER A 126 8.15 -4.38 5.91
C SER A 126 8.39 -2.87 6.11
N ARG A 127 9.19 -2.27 5.22
CA ARG A 127 9.50 -0.84 5.19
C ARG A 127 8.26 0.00 4.88
N VAL A 128 7.48 -0.40 3.86
CA VAL A 128 6.21 0.26 3.51
C VAL A 128 5.22 0.20 4.68
N SER A 129 5.03 -0.98 5.28
CA SER A 129 4.12 -1.15 6.41
C SER A 129 4.50 -0.27 7.61
N SER A 130 5.79 -0.26 7.94
CA SER A 130 6.32 0.53 9.06
C SER A 130 6.20 2.03 8.80
N ALA A 131 6.54 2.49 7.59
CA ALA A 131 6.43 3.89 7.20
C ALA A 131 4.97 4.37 7.16
N ALA A 132 4.05 3.55 6.66
CA ALA A 132 2.61 3.89 6.63
C ALA A 132 2.03 4.04 8.05
N LEU A 133 2.37 3.15 8.98
CA LEU A 133 1.97 3.23 10.38
C LEU A 133 2.61 4.44 11.09
N ALA A 134 3.90 4.70 10.84
CA ALA A 134 4.60 5.86 11.40
C ALA A 134 4.00 7.18 10.90
N LEU A 135 3.67 7.28 9.61
CA LEU A 135 3.00 8.43 9.03
C LEU A 135 1.60 8.64 9.62
N ALA A 136 0.82 7.58 9.79
CA ALA A 136 -0.48 7.66 10.45
C ALA A 136 -0.38 8.22 11.89
N ALA A 137 0.62 7.75 12.66
CA ALA A 137 0.89 8.26 14.01
C ALA A 137 1.39 9.73 14.01
N ALA A 138 2.20 10.12 13.03
CA ALA A 138 2.67 11.49 12.87
C ALA A 138 1.52 12.46 12.57
N ILE A 139 0.58 12.07 11.70
CA ILE A 139 -0.63 12.86 11.40
C ILE A 139 -1.51 13.01 12.65
N ASP A 140 -1.73 11.92 13.38
CA ASP A 140 -2.50 11.94 14.63
C ASP A 140 -1.84 12.80 15.74
N SER A 141 -0.51 12.91 15.72
CA SER A 141 0.24 13.76 16.65
C SER A 141 0.15 15.24 16.25
N ALA A 142 0.36 15.54 14.97
CA ALA A 142 0.26 16.90 14.44
C ALA A 142 -1.14 17.52 14.62
N SER A 143 -2.20 16.71 14.56
CA SER A 143 -3.58 17.16 14.82
C SER A 143 -3.88 17.43 16.30
N ARG A 144 -3.09 16.86 17.24
CA ARG A 144 -3.24 17.10 18.69
C ARG A 144 -2.46 18.31 19.18
N ALA A 145 -1.51 18.82 18.41
CA ALA A 145 -0.69 19.95 18.81
C ALA A 145 -1.59 21.13 19.24
N PRO A 146 -1.46 21.62 20.48
CA PRO A 146 -2.36 22.66 20.99
C PRO A 146 -2.21 23.91 20.13
N ALA A 147 -3.33 24.43 19.62
CA ALA A 147 -3.40 25.77 19.07
C ALA A 147 -2.74 26.71 20.08
N ALA A 148 -1.75 27.49 19.64
CA ALA A 148 -1.03 28.42 20.50
C ALA A 148 -2.06 29.27 21.26
N LYS A 149 -2.20 29.03 22.57
CA LYS A 149 -3.16 29.79 23.38
C LYS A 149 -2.76 31.26 23.28
N PRO A 150 -3.67 32.19 22.93
CA PRO A 150 -3.37 33.61 23.07
C PRO A 150 -3.05 33.84 24.54
N VAL A 151 -1.82 34.30 24.80
CA VAL A 151 -1.40 34.70 26.13
C VAL A 151 -2.21 35.94 26.50
N SER A 152 -3.41 35.73 27.04
CA SER A 152 -4.16 36.78 27.71
C SER A 152 -3.39 37.11 28.98
N GLY A 153 -2.74 38.28 28.97
CA GLY A 153 -1.85 38.72 30.02
C GLY A 153 -2.61 39.09 31.29
N LEU A 154 -2.27 38.45 32.41
CA LEU A 154 -2.32 38.98 33.80
C LEU A 154 -1.98 37.88 34.83
N GLY A 155 -0.96 37.05 34.59
CA GLY A 155 -0.69 35.90 35.47
C GLY A 155 0.74 35.37 35.47
N ARG A 156 1.75 36.21 35.23
CA ARG A 156 3.17 35.80 35.29
C ARG A 156 3.81 36.30 36.58
N LEU A 157 3.67 35.54 37.68
CA LEU A 157 4.62 35.65 38.80
C LEU A 157 5.11 34.32 39.38
N PHE A 158 4.50 33.16 39.09
CA PHE A 158 5.01 31.89 39.60
C PHE A 158 4.77 30.74 38.61
N ARG A 159 5.61 30.63 37.58
CA ARG A 159 5.77 29.37 36.86
C ARG A 159 7.20 29.23 36.35
N LYS A 160 7.93 28.30 36.97
CA LYS A 160 9.24 27.83 36.54
C LYS A 160 9.05 27.14 35.18
N PRO A 161 9.71 27.56 34.09
CA PRO A 161 9.60 26.89 32.81
C PRO A 161 10.45 25.62 32.87
N GLN A 162 9.77 24.49 32.86
CA GLN A 162 10.34 23.17 32.65
C GLN A 162 10.36 22.93 31.14
N ASP A 163 11.55 22.64 30.60
CA ASP A 163 11.86 22.09 29.29
C ASP A 163 11.22 22.76 28.06
N ASP A 164 11.93 23.76 27.53
CA ASP A 164 11.85 24.13 26.11
C ASP A 164 12.48 22.99 25.27
N ALA A 165 11.75 21.89 25.09
CA ALA A 165 11.96 21.04 23.93
C ALA A 165 11.48 21.83 22.70
N PRO A 166 12.29 21.96 21.64
CA PRO A 166 11.92 22.79 20.51
C PRO A 166 10.65 22.24 19.85
N LEU A 167 9.60 23.08 19.83
CA LEU A 167 8.40 22.98 19.00
C LEU A 167 8.75 23.11 17.50
N SER A 168 9.90 22.58 17.04
CA SER A 168 10.17 22.34 15.61
C SER A 168 9.31 21.15 15.18
N SER A 169 8.04 21.54 15.01
CA SER A 169 6.79 20.85 15.24
C SER A 169 6.49 19.71 14.28
N ASP A 170 5.75 18.71 14.76
CA ASP A 170 5.09 17.56 14.15
C ASP A 170 4.88 17.53 12.62
N LYS A 171 4.72 18.68 11.96
CA LYS A 171 4.80 18.81 10.48
C LYS A 171 6.10 18.24 9.90
N GLY A 172 7.24 18.42 10.59
CA GLY A 172 8.52 17.84 10.18
C GLY A 172 8.54 16.30 10.28
N ALA A 173 7.81 15.73 11.23
CA ALA A 173 7.66 14.28 11.37
C ALA A 173 6.76 13.70 10.27
N VAL A 174 5.67 14.39 9.93
CA VAL A 174 4.80 14.02 8.79
C VAL A 174 5.58 14.03 7.48
N GLN A 175 6.35 15.09 7.21
CA GLN A 175 7.14 15.18 5.98
C GLN A 175 8.19 14.07 5.89
N ARG A 176 8.94 13.84 6.98
CA ARG A 176 9.97 12.79 7.05
C ARG A 176 9.37 11.40 6.79
N THR A 177 8.25 11.08 7.43
CA THR A 177 7.60 9.77 7.27
C THR A 177 6.95 9.62 5.89
N LEU A 178 6.50 10.71 5.26
CA LEU A 178 6.11 10.71 3.84
C LEU A 178 7.28 10.42 2.92
N GLU A 179 8.45 11.02 3.14
CA GLU A 179 9.67 10.71 2.38
C GLU A 179 10.09 9.24 2.57
N GLU A 180 10.08 8.73 3.80
CA GLU A 180 10.39 7.33 4.08
C GLU A 180 9.43 6.37 3.34
N LEU A 181 8.12 6.67 3.36
CA LEU A 181 7.13 5.91 2.61
C LEU A 181 7.40 5.98 1.10
N ARG A 182 7.78 7.15 0.58
CA ARG A 182 8.10 7.33 -0.83
C ARG A 182 9.29 6.50 -1.26
N GLU A 183 10.36 6.50 -0.46
CA GLU A 183 11.55 5.70 -0.73
C GLU A 183 11.27 4.19 -0.63
N ALA A 184 10.46 3.75 0.33
CA ALA A 184 10.04 2.36 0.42
C ALA A 184 9.20 1.92 -0.79
N VAL A 185 8.25 2.76 -1.23
CA VAL A 185 7.42 2.49 -2.42
C VAL A 185 8.26 2.48 -3.70
N LYS A 186 9.29 3.33 -3.82
CA LYS A 186 10.27 3.27 -4.93
C LYS A 186 10.99 1.94 -5.01
N GLY A 187 11.26 1.31 -3.88
CA GLY A 187 11.92 0.00 -3.80
C GLY A 187 11.04 -1.17 -4.24
N LEU A 188 9.71 -0.98 -4.30
CA LEU A 188 8.78 -2.04 -4.67
C LEU A 188 8.97 -2.47 -6.13
N ARG A 189 8.97 -3.79 -6.32
CA ARG A 189 9.09 -4.44 -7.62
C ARG A 189 7.79 -5.13 -7.99
N VAL A 190 7.44 -5.03 -9.26
CA VAL A 190 6.24 -5.69 -9.80
C VAL A 190 6.57 -6.40 -11.10
N THR A 191 5.82 -7.47 -11.39
CA THR A 191 5.88 -8.20 -12.66
C THR A 191 4.51 -8.16 -13.32
N PRO A 192 4.41 -8.15 -14.66
CA PRO A 192 3.12 -8.32 -15.32
C PRO A 192 2.40 -9.56 -14.77
N PHE A 193 1.14 -9.39 -14.38
CA PHE A 193 0.36 -10.50 -13.87
C PHE A 193 -0.11 -11.34 -15.06
N ALA A 194 0.55 -12.46 -15.28
CA ALA A 194 -0.01 -13.55 -16.05
C ALA A 194 -0.93 -14.34 -15.13
N THR A 195 -2.20 -14.50 -15.50
CA THR A 195 -3.00 -15.60 -14.97
C THR A 195 -2.22 -16.86 -15.32
N LEU A 196 -1.57 -17.47 -14.32
CA LEU A 196 -1.20 -18.87 -14.42
C LEU A 196 -2.53 -19.60 -14.61
N THR A 197 -2.89 -19.86 -15.85
CA THR A 197 -3.56 -21.11 -16.15
C THR A 197 -2.65 -22.15 -15.54
N LEU A 198 -3.03 -22.68 -14.38
CA LEU A 198 -2.58 -24.00 -13.97
C LEU A 198 -3.01 -24.89 -15.13
N GLU A 199 -2.15 -25.03 -16.14
CA GLU A 199 -2.27 -26.09 -17.11
C GLU A 199 -2.12 -27.35 -16.27
N TRP A 200 -3.20 -28.10 -16.16
CA TRP A 200 -3.24 -29.38 -15.45
C TRP A 200 -2.34 -30.44 -16.10
N ASP A 201 -1.53 -30.07 -17.10
CA ASP A 201 -0.58 -30.93 -17.80
C ASP A 201 0.68 -31.27 -16.97
N ASP A 202 0.92 -30.59 -15.84
CA ASP A 202 2.03 -30.90 -14.93
C ASP A 202 1.68 -31.92 -13.82
N VAL A 203 0.54 -32.62 -13.92
CA VAL A 203 0.32 -33.82 -13.10
C VAL A 203 1.02 -34.98 -13.81
N PRO A 204 2.17 -35.48 -13.33
CA PRO A 204 2.70 -36.73 -13.86
C PRO A 204 1.64 -37.80 -13.62
N ASP A 205 1.16 -38.44 -14.68
CA ASP A 205 0.34 -39.63 -14.60
C ASP A 205 1.08 -40.63 -13.71
N LEU A 206 0.58 -40.79 -12.48
CA LEU A 206 1.02 -41.83 -11.58
C LEU A 206 0.44 -43.15 -12.12
N SER A 207 1.17 -43.74 -13.07
CA SER A 207 1.01 -45.14 -13.48
C SER A 207 1.57 -46.08 -12.41
#